data_AF-A0A2C2V3G2-F1
#
_entry.id   AF-A0A2C2V3G2-F1
#
_cell.length_a   1.000
_cell.length_b   1.000
_cell.length_c   1.000
_cell.angle_alpha   90.00
_cell.angle_beta   90.00
_cell.angle_gamma   90.00
#
_symmetry.space_group_name_H-M   'P 1'
#
loop_
_entity.id
_entity.type
_entity.pdbx_description
1 polymer ?
#
loop_
_entity_poly.entity_id
_entity_poly.type
_entity_poly.pdbx_seq_one_letter_code
_entity_poly.pdbx_strand_id
1 'polypeptide(L)'
;MGGNALFEVFMFWYVAIIIWLLLGFSILFFIIALMKKSQKLLGISVALMLPNILFLFIEELEPILMFLFIVWFAIQIFMLFRLCKHMNVNTAK
;
A
#
# COMPACT_ATOMS: atom_id res chain seq x y z
N MET A 1 0.76 -21.46 -32.20
CA MET A 1 1.08 -20.24 -31.42
C MET A 1 -0.10 -19.88 -30.50
N GLY A 2 -0.49 -20.77 -29.58
CA GLY A 2 -1.68 -20.55 -28.70
C GLY A 2 -1.42 -20.72 -27.20
N GLY A 3 -0.24 -21.25 -26.81
CA GLY A 3 0.11 -21.42 -25.39
C GLY A 3 0.43 -20.10 -24.67
N ASN A 4 0.95 -19.11 -25.39
CA ASN A 4 1.35 -17.83 -24.80
C ASN A 4 0.14 -16.99 -24.35
N ALA A 5 -0.97 -17.02 -25.09
CA ALA A 5 -2.15 -16.20 -24.78
C ALA A 5 -2.82 -16.63 -23.46
N LEU A 6 -2.97 -17.94 -23.21
CA LEU A 6 -3.53 -18.44 -21.95
C LEU A 6 -2.59 -18.14 -20.77
N PHE A 7 -1.28 -18.22 -21.00
CA PHE A 7 -0.28 -17.90 -19.98
C PHE A 7 -0.29 -16.41 -19.62
N GLU A 8 -0.37 -15.51 -20.62
CA GLU A 8 -0.50 -14.06 -20.42
C GLU A 8 -1.76 -13.69 -19.63
N VAL A 9 -2.91 -14.28 -19.99
CA VAL A 9 -4.18 -14.06 -19.27
C VAL A 9 -4.06 -14.53 -17.82
N PHE A 10 -3.46 -15.70 -17.60
CA PHE A 10 -3.26 -16.23 -16.24
C PHE A 10 -2.34 -15.31 -15.41
N MET A 11 -1.24 -14.85 -16.00
CA MET A 11 -0.30 -13.92 -15.34
C MET A 11 -0.97 -12.58 -15.00
N PHE A 12 -1.79 -12.04 -15.90
CA PHE A 12 -2.56 -10.82 -15.64
C PHE A 12 -3.46 -10.98 -14.41
N TRP A 13 -4.28 -12.04 -14.35
CA TRP A 13 -5.15 -12.29 -13.20
C TRP A 13 -4.37 -12.54 -11.92
N TYR A 14 -3.27 -13.28 -12.00
CA TYR A 14 -2.40 -13.56 -10.86
C TYR A 14 -1.83 -12.27 -10.24
N VAL A 15 -1.25 -11.39 -11.08
CA VAL A 15 -0.69 -10.10 -10.64
C VAL A 15 -1.81 -9.20 -10.10
N ALA A 16 -2.96 -9.13 -10.77
CA ALA A 16 -4.11 -8.36 -10.31
C ALA A 16 -4.55 -8.80 -8.91
N ILE A 17 -4.70 -10.11 -8.67
CA ILE A 17 -5.08 -10.66 -7.36
C ILE A 17 -4.07 -10.26 -6.28
N ILE A 18 -2.77 -10.34 -6.57
CA ILE A 18 -1.72 -9.95 -5.61
C ILE A 18 -1.83 -8.47 -5.24
N ILE A 19 -2.00 -7.58 -6.23
CA ILE A 19 -2.15 -6.14 -6.01
C ILE A 19 -3.37 -5.85 -5.11
N TRP A 20 -4.50 -6.48 -5.41
CA TRP A 20 -5.73 -6.32 -4.62
C TRP A 20 -5.57 -6.85 -3.19
N LEU A 21 -4.90 -7.99 -3.00
CA LEU A 21 -4.60 -8.53 -1.67
C LEU A 21 -3.68 -7.62 -0.87
N LEU A 22 -2.58 -7.13 -1.49
CA LEU A 22 -1.65 -6.20 -0.84
C LEU A 22 -2.34 -4.90 -0.45
N LEU A 23 -3.17 -4.35 -1.33
CA LEU A 23 -3.97 -3.16 -1.04
C LEU A 23 -4.93 -3.42 0.12
N GLY A 24 -5.67 -4.52 0.09
CA GLY A 24 -6.61 -4.90 1.14
C GLY A 24 -5.94 -5.06 2.50
N PHE A 25 -4.81 -5.77 2.56
CA PHE A 25 -4.03 -5.90 3.80
C PHE A 25 -3.47 -4.57 4.26
N SER A 26 -2.92 -3.75 3.36
CA SER A 26 -2.44 -2.40 3.69
C SER A 26 -3.54 -1.59 4.39
N ILE A 27 -4.76 -1.56 3.83
CA ILE A 27 -5.91 -0.84 4.42
C ILE A 27 -6.27 -1.41 5.81
N LEU A 28 -6.34 -2.73 5.94
CA LEU A 28 -6.65 -3.38 7.22
C LEU A 28 -5.61 -3.03 8.30
N PHE A 29 -4.31 -3.17 7.98
CA PHE A 29 -3.24 -2.81 8.90
C PHE A 29 -3.25 -1.33 9.24
N PHE A 30 -3.57 -0.44 8.30
CA PHE A 30 -3.71 0.99 8.53
C PHE A 30 -4.80 1.30 9.56
N ILE A 31 -6.01 0.74 9.38
CA ILE A 31 -7.14 0.96 10.30
C ILE A 31 -6.79 0.44 11.70
N ILE A 32 -6.26 -0.78 11.80
CA ILE A 32 -5.86 -1.37 13.09
C ILE A 32 -4.76 -0.54 13.75
N ALA A 33 -3.79 -0.04 12.98
CA ALA A 33 -2.72 0.80 13.47
C ALA A 33 -3.22 2.12 14.04
N LEU A 34 -4.20 2.76 13.38
CA LEU A 34 -4.83 3.98 13.88
C LEU A 34 -5.60 3.72 15.19
N MET A 35 -6.37 2.63 15.26
CA MET A 35 -7.12 2.26 16.48
C MET A 35 -6.17 1.97 17.66
N LYS A 36 -5.09 1.23 17.41
CA LYS A 36 -4.12 0.85 18.45
C LYS A 36 -3.01 1.90 18.67
N LYS A 37 -3.03 3.01 17.91
CA LYS A 37 -1.95 4.02 17.84
C LYS A 37 -0.56 3.37 17.73
N SER A 38 -0.44 2.30 16.94
CA SER A 38 0.80 1.53 16.82
C SER A 38 1.58 1.92 15.58
N GLN A 39 2.79 2.45 15.79
CA GLN A 39 3.70 2.82 14.70
C GLN A 39 4.15 1.62 13.88
N LYS A 40 4.40 0.48 14.52
CA LYS A 40 4.87 -0.74 13.84
C LYS A 40 3.84 -1.24 12.84
N LEU A 41 2.56 -1.27 13.23
CA LEU A 41 1.47 -1.69 12.34
C LEU A 41 1.27 -0.70 11.19
N LEU A 42 1.43 0.60 11.45
CA LEU A 42 1.33 1.61 10.41
C LEU A 42 2.51 1.52 9.42
N GLY A 43 3.72 1.23 9.90
CA GLY A 43 4.88 0.96 9.05
C GLY A 43 4.69 -0.28 8.17
N ILE A 44 4.09 -1.34 8.70
CA ILE A 44 3.73 -2.55 7.93
C ILE A 44 2.71 -2.20 6.83
N SER A 45 1.70 -1.39 7.13
CA SER A 45 0.75 -0.91 6.13
C SER A 45 1.43 -0.17 4.97
N VAL A 46 2.34 0.74 5.28
CA VAL A 46 3.11 1.50 4.28
C VAL A 46 4.00 0.55 3.46
N ALA A 47 4.67 -0.40 4.11
CA ALA A 47 5.51 -1.39 3.43
C ALA A 47 4.71 -2.28 2.48
N LEU A 48 3.49 -2.67 2.84
CA LEU A 48 2.59 -3.44 1.96
C LEU A 48 2.07 -2.63 0.78
N MET A 49 1.98 -1.31 0.91
CA MET A 49 1.59 -0.41 -0.18
C MET A 49 2.75 -0.12 -1.15
N LEU A 50 4.00 -0.29 -0.70
CA LEU A 50 5.20 0.03 -1.48
C LEU A 50 5.29 -0.73 -2.81
N PRO A 51 5.06 -2.06 -2.88
CA PRO A 51 5.06 -2.79 -4.14
C PRO A 51 4.00 -2.27 -5.12
N ASN A 52 2.82 -1.86 -4.62
CA ASN A 52 1.77 -1.29 -5.46
C ASN A 52 2.19 0.05 -6.08
N ILE A 53 2.91 0.88 -5.30
CA ILE A 53 3.45 2.16 -5.78
C ILE A 53 4.59 1.95 -6.77
N LEU A 54 5.48 0.98 -6.53
CA LEU A 54 6.55 0.64 -7.49
C LEU A 54 5.97 0.11 -8.81
N PHE A 55 4.96 -0.76 -8.73
CA PHE A 55 4.27 -1.29 -9.90
C PHE A 55 3.63 -0.18 -10.74
N LEU A 56 3.04 0.82 -10.08
CA LEU A 56 2.48 2.01 -10.73
C LEU A 56 3.48 2.84 -11.54
N PHE A 57 4.78 2.78 -11.23
CA PHE A 57 5.80 3.47 -12.02
C PHE A 57 6.29 2.64 -13.21
N ILE A 58 6.06 1.33 -13.18
CA ILE A 58 6.51 0.40 -14.22
C ILE A 58 5.42 0.24 -15.28
N GLU A 59 4.16 0.18 -14.86
CA GLU A 59 3.02 0.03 -15.75
C GLU A 59 2.23 1.33 -15.89
N GLU A 60 1.89 1.67 -17.12
CA GLU A 60 1.01 2.80 -17.46
C GLU A 60 -0.44 2.49 -17.06
N LEU A 61 -0.72 2.50 -15.76
CA LEU A 61 -2.09 2.41 -15.25
C LEU A 61 -2.88 3.67 -15.60
N GLU A 62 -4.22 3.53 -15.55
CA GLU A 62 -5.09 4.68 -15.73
C GLU A 62 -4.76 5.81 -14.74
N PRO A 63 -4.70 7.09 -15.20
CA PRO A 63 -4.29 8.21 -14.36
C PRO A 63 -5.11 8.36 -13.08
N ILE A 64 -6.40 8.01 -13.12
CA ILE A 64 -7.32 8.09 -11.98
C ILE A 64 -6.89 7.09 -10.88
N LEU A 65 -6.58 5.85 -11.27
CA LEU A 65 -6.11 4.83 -10.33
C LEU A 65 -4.77 5.24 -9.75
N MET A 66 -3.84 5.66 -10.60
CA MET A 66 -2.54 6.15 -10.14
C MET A 66 -2.68 7.25 -9.08
N PHE A 67 -3.52 8.25 -9.33
CA PHE A 67 -3.77 9.32 -8.37
C PHE A 67 -4.34 8.79 -7.05
N LEU A 68 -5.31 7.89 -7.09
CA LEU A 68 -5.91 7.28 -5.90
C LEU A 68 -4.86 6.55 -5.03
N PHE A 69 -4.03 5.72 -5.64
CA PHE A 69 -2.99 4.97 -4.93
C PHE A 69 -1.92 5.90 -4.33
N ILE A 70 -1.48 6.92 -5.07
CA ILE A 70 -0.51 7.91 -4.59
C ILE A 70 -1.08 8.72 -3.42
N VAL A 71 -2.30 9.23 -3.55
CA VAL A 71 -2.96 9.98 -2.47
C VAL A 71 -3.14 9.10 -1.23
N TRP A 72 -3.57 7.84 -1.43
CA TRP A 72 -3.71 6.90 -0.32
C TRP A 72 -2.38 6.64 0.38
N PHE A 73 -1.31 6.40 -0.38
CA PHE A 73 0.03 6.20 0.17
C PHE A 73 0.54 7.44 0.91
N ALA A 74 0.32 8.64 0.36
CA ALA A 74 0.67 9.90 1.02
C ALA A 74 -0.06 10.07 2.37
N ILE A 75 -1.34 9.70 2.45
CA ILE A 75 -2.10 9.70 3.71
C ILE A 75 -1.48 8.75 4.73
N GLN A 76 -1.08 7.54 4.32
CA GLN A 76 -0.44 6.58 5.22
C GLN A 76 0.89 7.11 5.77
N ILE A 77 1.73 7.69 4.90
CA ILE A 77 3.00 8.32 5.29
C ILE A 77 2.76 9.51 6.22
N PHE A 78 1.81 10.38 5.91
CA PHE A 78 1.49 11.55 6.74
C PHE A 78 1.08 11.13 8.16
N MET A 79 0.21 10.11 8.27
CA MET A 79 -0.18 9.55 9.56
C MET A 79 1.00 8.92 10.29
N LEU A 80 1.95 8.30 9.57
CA LEU A 80 3.17 7.73 10.16
C LEU A 80 4.01 8.81 10.82
N PHE A 81 4.29 9.90 10.11
CA PHE A 81 5.03 11.03 10.65
C PHE A 81 4.32 11.65 11.86
N ARG A 82 3.00 11.81 11.80
CA ARG A 82 2.21 12.36 12.91
C ARG A 82 2.31 11.49 14.17
N LEU A 83 2.21 10.17 14.01
CA LEU A 83 2.32 9.22 15.12
C LEU A 83 3.75 9.14 15.67
N CYS A 84 4.76 9.23 14.81
CA CYS A 84 6.18 9.35 15.17
C CYS A 84 6.45 10.58 16.05
N LYS A 85 5.96 11.75 15.64
CA LYS A 85 6.13 12.99 16.40
C LYS A 85 5.47 12.92 17.77
N HIS A 86 4.25 12.38 17.87
CA HIS A 86 3.50 12.32 19.13
C HIS A 86 4.18 11.41 20.18
N MET A 87 4.78 10.30 19.75
CA MET A 87 5.45 9.37 20.66
C MET A 87 6.77 9.95 21.20
N ASN A 88 7.54 10.66 20.37
CA ASN A 88 8.80 11.29 20.78
C ASN A 88 8.58 12.38 21.85
N VAL A 89 7.48 13.14 21.76
CA VAL A 89 7.11 14.14 22.79
C VAL A 89 6.77 13.48 24.13
N ASN A 90 6.17 12.29 24.13
CA ASN A 90 5.84 11.55 25.36
C ASN A 90 7.03 10.85 26.00
N THR A 91 8.13 10.61 25.27
CA THR A 91 9.35 10.00 25.82
C THR A 91 10.35 11.01 26.37
N ALA A 92 10.14 12.31 26.08
CA ALA A 92 10.95 13.42 26.56
C ALA A 92 10.40 14.09 27.84
N LYS A 93 9.30 13.55 28.41
CA LYS A 93 8.77 13.90 29.73
C LYS A 93 9.04 12.77 30.70
#